data_AF-A0A4Q3VN89-F1
#
_entry.id   AF-A0A4Q3VN89-F1
#
_cell.length_a   1.000
_cell.length_b   1.000
_cell.length_c   1.000
_cell.angle_alpha   90.00
_cell.angle_beta   90.00
_cell.angle_gamma   90.00
#
_symmetry.space_group_name_H-M   'P 1'
#
loop_
_entity.id
_entity.type
_entity.pdbx_description
1 polymer ?
#
loop_
_entity_poly.entity_id
_entity_poly.type
_entity_poly.pdbx_seq_one_letter_code
_entity_poly.pdbx_strand_id
1 'polypeptide(L)'
;MIRIGEYNQLKVIKQKQMGVFLEDGGEGILLPKRFVAPGTRIGDTVSVFLYHDGEDRVIATTLKPAGILGDIVKLKAISVTPQGAFMDWGLMKDLFVPKSQQVSFMRPKGEYMVKIYLDEQTGRLAATERIENFLSNETLTVKEKELVDLLVYRRSDLGYVVIINNKHNGLLHFNEVYRD
;
A
#
# COMPACT_ATOMS: atom_id res chain seq x y z
N MET A 1 0.12 19.84 3.46
CA MET A 1 0.84 19.23 2.33
C MET A 1 0.13 17.93 2.00
N ILE A 2 -0.23 17.74 0.74
CA ILE A 2 -0.91 16.53 0.26
C ILE A 2 0.13 15.43 0.01
N ARG A 3 -0.18 14.21 0.42
CA ARG A 3 0.72 13.06 0.29
C ARG A 3 0.04 11.91 -0.44
N ILE A 4 0.61 11.50 -1.57
CA ILE A 4 0.12 10.37 -2.37
C ILE A 4 0.54 9.05 -1.71
N GLY A 5 -0.36 8.08 -1.69
CA GLY A 5 -0.14 6.80 -1.02
C GLY A 5 -0.28 6.87 0.49
N GLU A 6 -0.85 7.95 1.02
CA GLU A 6 -1.11 8.15 2.44
C GLU A 6 -2.56 8.63 2.66
N TYR A 7 -2.99 8.57 3.92
CA TYR A 7 -4.25 9.18 4.33
C TYR A 7 -4.09 10.68 4.56
N ASN A 8 -5.01 11.45 4.01
CA ASN A 8 -5.03 12.91 4.11
C ASN A 8 -6.37 13.36 4.70
N GLN A 9 -6.33 14.41 5.51
CA GLN A 9 -7.53 15.10 6.01
C GLN A 9 -7.76 16.32 5.13
N LEU A 10 -8.75 16.26 4.25
CA LEU A 10 -9.00 17.32 3.25
C LEU A 10 -10.41 17.89 3.38
N LYS A 11 -10.54 19.19 3.18
CA LYS A 11 -11.81 19.90 3.25
C LYS A 11 -12.59 19.79 1.94
N VAL A 12 -13.89 19.55 2.02
CA VAL A 12 -14.78 19.58 0.86
C VAL A 12 -15.01 21.02 0.42
N ILE A 13 -14.62 21.35 -0.81
CA ILE A 13 -14.74 22.70 -1.38
C ILE A 13 -15.85 22.82 -2.42
N LYS A 14 -16.28 21.69 -3.01
CA LYS A 14 -17.31 21.68 -4.05
C LYS A 14 -18.06 20.35 -4.07
N GLN A 15 -19.33 20.41 -4.46
CA GLN A 15 -20.13 19.22 -4.77
C GLN A 15 -20.60 19.26 -6.22
N LYS A 16 -20.51 18.12 -6.91
CA LYS A 16 -21.02 17.92 -8.28
C LYS A 16 -21.74 16.56 -8.35
N GLN A 17 -22.37 16.27 -9.48
CA GLN A 17 -23.03 14.97 -9.70
C GLN A 17 -22.09 13.78 -9.54
N MET A 18 -20.81 13.93 -9.95
CA MET A 18 -19.82 12.85 -9.91
C MET A 18 -19.21 12.59 -8.51
N GLY A 19 -19.45 13.46 -7.54
CA GLY A 19 -18.86 13.37 -6.21
C GLY A 19 -18.55 14.74 -5.61
N VAL A 20 -17.63 14.77 -4.66
CA VAL A 20 -17.17 16.00 -4.01
C VAL A 20 -15.71 16.28 -4.37
N PHE A 21 -15.31 17.55 -4.39
CA PHE A 21 -13.92 17.95 -4.62
C PHE A 21 -13.31 18.42 -3.31
N LEU A 22 -12.09 17.98 -3.06
CA LEU A 22 -11.33 18.18 -1.83
C LEU A 22 -10.21 19.19 -2.05
N GLU A 23 -9.99 20.06 -1.08
CA GLU A 23 -9.02 21.15 -1.15
C GLU A 23 -7.58 20.66 -1.35
N ASP A 24 -6.93 21.13 -2.42
CA ASP A 24 -5.53 20.86 -2.74
C ASP A 24 -4.71 22.11 -3.07
N GLY A 25 -5.31 23.30 -2.93
CA GLY A 25 -4.71 24.57 -3.36
C GLY A 25 -4.89 24.87 -4.86
N GLY A 26 -5.60 24.02 -5.60
CA GLY A 26 -5.91 24.18 -7.02
C GLY A 26 -7.39 23.90 -7.33
N GLU A 27 -7.66 23.07 -8.35
CA GLU A 27 -9.02 22.75 -8.79
C GLU A 27 -9.75 21.74 -7.88
N GLY A 28 -9.03 21.10 -6.98
CA GLY A 28 -9.52 20.10 -6.03
C GLY A 28 -9.41 18.66 -6.52
N ILE A 29 -9.20 17.75 -5.56
CA ILE A 29 -9.12 16.31 -5.81
C ILE A 29 -10.52 15.70 -5.72
N LEU A 30 -10.92 14.92 -6.73
CA LEU A 30 -12.22 14.26 -6.73
C LEU A 30 -12.26 13.10 -5.72
N LEU A 31 -13.26 13.11 -4.83
CA LEU A 31 -13.78 11.94 -4.13
C LEU A 31 -15.08 11.49 -4.83
N PRO A 32 -15.05 10.38 -5.59
CA PRO A 32 -16.21 9.91 -6.35
C PRO A 32 -17.43 9.66 -5.47
N LYS A 33 -18.63 9.97 -5.98
CA LYS A 33 -19.91 9.90 -5.25
C LYS A 33 -20.13 8.59 -4.49
N ARG A 34 -19.70 7.46 -5.05
CA ARG A 34 -19.83 6.13 -4.42
C ARG A 34 -19.04 5.97 -3.12
N PHE A 35 -18.03 6.81 -2.89
CA PHE A 35 -17.16 6.80 -1.72
C PHE A 35 -17.44 7.98 -0.78
N VAL A 36 -18.43 8.82 -1.11
CA VAL A 36 -18.84 9.95 -0.27
C VAL A 36 -19.81 9.44 0.79
N ALA A 37 -19.54 9.73 2.06
CA ALA A 37 -20.45 9.37 3.14
C ALA A 37 -21.79 10.13 3.00
N PRO A 38 -22.94 9.52 3.33
CA PRO A 38 -24.21 10.21 3.34
C PRO A 38 -24.17 11.45 4.23
N GLY A 39 -24.68 12.58 3.72
CA GLY A 39 -24.74 13.83 4.48
C GLY A 39 -23.47 14.67 4.48
N THR A 40 -22.39 14.27 3.80
CA THR A 40 -21.21 15.12 3.59
C THR A 40 -21.62 16.44 2.90
N ARG A 41 -21.16 17.57 3.45
CA ARG A 41 -21.43 18.94 2.99
C ARG A 41 -20.16 19.66 2.59
N ILE A 42 -20.31 20.76 1.84
CA ILE A 42 -19.21 21.71 1.62
C ILE A 42 -18.78 22.26 2.97
N GLY A 43 -17.47 22.31 3.20
CA GLY A 43 -16.87 22.74 4.46
C GLY A 43 -16.45 21.59 5.39
N ASP A 44 -16.98 20.38 5.21
CA ASP A 44 -16.61 19.22 6.01
C ASP A 44 -15.18 18.77 5.70
N THR A 45 -14.44 18.30 6.70
CA THR A 45 -13.14 17.64 6.52
C THR A 45 -13.35 16.14 6.48
N VAL A 46 -12.77 15.49 5.47
CA VAL A 46 -12.85 14.04 5.27
C VAL A 46 -11.47 13.40 5.26
N SER A 47 -11.36 12.21 5.85
CA SER A 47 -10.18 11.37 5.79
C SER A 47 -10.23 10.52 4.52
N VAL A 48 -9.25 10.66 3.64
CA VAL A 48 -9.20 9.96 2.35
C VAL A 48 -7.81 9.43 2.05
N PHE A 49 -7.75 8.28 1.37
CA PHE A 49 -6.54 7.79 0.75
C PHE A 49 -6.40 8.38 -0.65
N LEU A 50 -5.20 8.85 -0.98
CA LEU A 50 -4.90 9.45 -2.28
C LEU A 50 -4.03 8.54 -3.14
N TYR A 51 -4.44 8.33 -4.38
CA TYR A 51 -3.70 7.51 -5.35
C TYR A 51 -3.97 8.00 -6.78
N HIS A 52 -3.38 7.34 -7.77
CA HIS A 52 -3.61 7.66 -9.18
C HIS A 52 -4.69 6.74 -9.77
N ASP A 53 -5.68 7.31 -10.48
CA ASP A 53 -6.68 6.54 -11.22
C ASP A 53 -6.12 5.94 -12.52
N GLY A 54 -6.99 5.32 -13.34
CA GLY A 54 -6.60 4.73 -14.63
C GLY A 54 -6.22 5.75 -15.72
N GLU A 55 -6.52 7.03 -15.51
CA GLU A 55 -6.16 8.15 -16.40
C GLU A 55 -4.98 8.95 -15.83
N ASP A 56 -4.29 8.39 -14.84
CA ASP A 56 -3.14 9.00 -14.17
C ASP A 56 -3.42 10.34 -13.48
N ARG A 57 -4.67 10.55 -13.05
CA ARG A 57 -5.06 11.68 -12.20
C ARG A 57 -5.04 11.28 -10.74
N VAL A 58 -4.66 12.21 -9.87
CA VAL A 58 -4.83 12.03 -8.42
C VAL A 58 -6.32 11.96 -8.09
N ILE A 59 -6.71 10.91 -7.37
CA ILE A 59 -8.07 10.64 -6.96
C ILE A 59 -8.12 10.27 -5.47
N ALA A 60 -9.20 10.64 -4.81
CA ALA A 60 -9.46 10.31 -3.41
C ALA A 60 -10.42 9.13 -3.28
N THR A 61 -10.23 8.33 -2.25
CA THR A 61 -11.16 7.26 -1.85
C THR A 61 -11.26 7.15 -0.33
N THR A 62 -12.41 6.69 0.16
CA THR A 62 -12.61 6.30 1.56
C THR A 62 -12.43 4.79 1.77
N LEU A 63 -12.16 4.04 0.69
CA LEU A 63 -11.75 2.64 0.78
C LEU A 63 -10.36 2.54 1.42
N LYS A 64 -10.15 1.44 2.14
CA LYS A 64 -8.87 1.12 2.75
C LYS A 64 -8.14 0.12 1.86
N PRO A 65 -6.99 0.48 1.27
CA PRO A 65 -6.18 -0.51 0.59
C PRO A 65 -5.60 -1.53 1.57
N ALA A 66 -5.12 -2.65 1.05
CA ALA A 66 -4.42 -3.68 1.82
C ALA A 66 -3.12 -3.17 2.47
N GLY A 67 -2.52 -2.10 1.91
CA GLY A 67 -1.37 -1.39 2.48
C GLY A 67 -1.24 0.01 1.87
N ILE A 68 -0.48 0.86 2.54
CA ILE A 68 -0.15 2.23 2.11
C ILE A 68 1.31 2.34 1.66
N LEU A 69 1.74 3.53 1.22
CA LEU A 69 3.13 3.78 0.83
C LEU A 69 4.11 3.33 1.93
N GLY A 70 5.08 2.51 1.56
CA GLY A 70 6.09 1.98 2.47
C GLY A 70 5.74 0.62 3.07
N ASP A 71 4.47 0.21 3.07
CA ASP A 71 4.05 -1.07 3.64
C ASP A 71 4.58 -2.24 2.81
N ILE A 72 4.83 -3.35 3.51
CA ILE A 72 5.10 -4.65 2.92
C ILE A 72 3.85 -5.49 3.13
N VAL A 73 3.26 -5.97 2.04
CA VAL A 73 1.95 -6.63 2.05
C VAL A 73 1.93 -7.81 1.10
N LYS A 74 1.17 -8.85 1.46
CA LYS A 74 0.92 -9.98 0.58
C LYS A 74 -0.32 -9.69 -0.26
N LEU A 75 -0.14 -9.57 -1.57
CA LEU A 75 -1.20 -9.24 -2.52
C LEU A 75 -1.39 -10.34 -3.55
N LYS A 76 -2.61 -10.46 -4.07
CA LYS A 76 -2.96 -11.42 -5.11
C LYS A 76 -2.77 -10.79 -6.49
N ALA A 77 -2.07 -11.48 -7.39
CA ALA A 77 -1.97 -11.07 -8.79
C ALA A 77 -3.30 -11.35 -9.51
N ILE A 78 -3.96 -10.32 -10.03
CA ILE A 78 -5.21 -10.44 -10.79
C ILE A 78 -4.92 -10.68 -12.27
N SER A 79 -3.93 -9.98 -12.82
CA SER A 79 -3.48 -10.17 -14.19
C SER A 79 -1.96 -10.03 -14.32
N VAL A 80 -1.41 -10.63 -15.38
CA VAL A 80 0.02 -10.59 -15.70
C VAL A 80 0.17 -10.30 -17.18
N THR A 81 1.06 -9.37 -17.51
CA THR A 81 1.41 -8.95 -18.87
C THR A 81 2.93 -9.08 -19.07
N PRO A 82 3.44 -8.90 -20.31
CA PRO A 82 4.89 -8.86 -20.52
C PRO A 82 5.61 -7.75 -19.74
N GLN A 83 4.91 -6.65 -19.43
CA GLN A 83 5.48 -5.51 -18.70
C GLN A 83 5.51 -5.71 -17.19
N GLY A 84 4.66 -6.59 -16.63
CA GLY A 84 4.58 -6.78 -15.18
C GLY A 84 3.31 -7.49 -14.74
N ALA A 85 2.94 -7.31 -13.48
CA ALA A 85 1.73 -7.88 -12.89
C ALA A 85 0.88 -6.78 -12.24
N PHE A 86 -0.43 -6.98 -12.22
CA PHE A 86 -1.39 -6.13 -11.54
C PHE A 86 -1.94 -6.85 -10.32
N MET A 87 -1.78 -6.21 -9.16
CA MET A 87 -2.04 -6.78 -7.85
C MET A 87 -3.31 -6.18 -7.26
N ASP A 88 -4.20 -7.02 -6.76
CA ASP A 88 -5.35 -6.58 -5.98
C ASP A 88 -4.87 -6.14 -4.59
N TRP A 89 -5.10 -4.86 -4.33
CA TRP A 89 -4.85 -4.20 -3.05
C TRP A 89 -6.11 -3.52 -2.51
N GLY A 90 -7.30 -3.87 -3.01
CA GLY A 90 -8.58 -3.40 -2.49
C GLY A 90 -9.08 -2.06 -3.02
N LEU A 91 -8.46 -1.52 -4.09
CA LEU A 91 -8.90 -0.27 -4.75
C LEU A 91 -9.36 -0.53 -6.19
N MET A 92 -9.96 0.49 -6.81
CA MET A 92 -10.48 0.38 -8.19
C MET A 92 -9.38 0.19 -9.24
N LYS A 93 -8.16 0.69 -8.98
CA LYS A 93 -7.00 0.48 -9.84
C LYS A 93 -6.09 -0.50 -9.12
N ASP A 94 -5.69 -1.57 -9.81
CA ASP A 94 -4.73 -2.53 -9.30
C ASP A 94 -3.33 -1.92 -9.15
N LEU A 95 -2.56 -2.40 -8.19
CA LEU A 95 -1.19 -1.97 -7.95
C LEU A 95 -0.24 -2.68 -8.92
N PHE A 96 0.55 -1.91 -9.68
CA PHE A 96 1.43 -2.49 -10.70
C PHE A 96 2.79 -2.90 -10.11
N VAL A 97 3.24 -4.11 -10.46
CA VAL A 97 4.59 -4.62 -10.18
C VAL A 97 5.32 -4.79 -11.50
N PRO A 98 6.25 -3.86 -11.86
CA PRO A 98 7.03 -3.95 -13.08
C PRO A 98 7.83 -5.24 -13.16
N LYS A 99 8.04 -5.77 -14.37
CA LYS A 99 8.78 -7.03 -14.57
C LYS A 99 10.19 -7.01 -13.97
N SER A 100 10.86 -5.86 -14.02
CA SER A 100 12.19 -5.64 -13.42
C SER A 100 12.19 -5.70 -11.89
N GLN A 101 11.04 -5.46 -11.27
CA GLN A 101 10.82 -5.48 -9.82
C GLN A 101 10.28 -6.81 -9.30
N GLN A 102 10.05 -7.79 -10.19
CA GLN A 102 9.70 -9.16 -9.82
C GLN A 102 10.96 -9.98 -9.52
N VAL A 103 10.91 -10.76 -8.45
CA VAL A 103 11.91 -11.78 -8.10
C VAL A 103 11.41 -13.15 -8.53
N SER A 104 10.10 -13.39 -8.40
CA SER A 104 9.45 -14.63 -8.77
C SER A 104 8.78 -14.53 -10.14
N PHE A 105 8.41 -15.67 -10.72
CA PHE A 105 7.53 -15.68 -11.89
C PHE A 105 6.08 -15.53 -11.42
N MET A 106 5.56 -14.30 -11.48
CA MET A 106 4.19 -14.02 -11.10
C MET A 106 3.18 -14.68 -12.05
N ARG A 107 2.12 -15.25 -11.47
CA ARG A 107 1.02 -15.91 -12.18
C ARG A 107 -0.31 -15.36 -11.70
N PRO A 108 -1.33 -15.25 -12.57
CA PRO A 108 -2.68 -14.90 -12.13
C PRO A 108 -3.15 -15.81 -11.00
N LYS A 109 -3.82 -15.20 -10.01
CA LYS A 109 -4.28 -15.80 -8.75
C LYS A 109 -3.18 -16.22 -7.76
N GLY A 110 -1.90 -16.08 -8.09
CA GLY A 110 -0.81 -16.24 -7.14
C GLY A 110 -0.78 -15.10 -6.11
N GLU A 111 -0.26 -15.39 -4.93
CA GLU A 111 -0.05 -14.39 -3.88
C GLU A 111 1.45 -14.11 -3.72
N TYR A 112 1.80 -12.83 -3.60
CA TYR A 112 3.19 -12.38 -3.56
C TYR A 112 3.36 -11.31 -2.50
N MET A 113 4.44 -11.42 -1.71
CA MET A 113 4.84 -10.38 -0.78
C MET A 113 5.51 -9.26 -1.57
N VAL A 114 5.01 -8.04 -1.44
CA VAL A 114 5.55 -6.86 -2.14
C VAL A 114 5.65 -5.67 -1.21
N LYS A 115 6.60 -4.77 -1.48
CA LYS A 115 6.66 -3.44 -0.87
C LYS A 115 6.01 -2.42 -1.79
N ILE A 116 5.14 -1.58 -1.23
CA ILE A 116 4.54 -0.44 -1.93
C ILE A 116 5.52 0.73 -1.88
N TYR A 117 5.84 1.30 -3.04
CA TYR A 117 6.75 2.43 -3.16
C TYR A 117 6.18 3.51 -4.08
N LEU A 118 6.69 4.73 -3.92
CA LEU A 118 6.41 5.84 -4.82
C LEU A 118 7.51 5.86 -5.87
N ASP A 119 7.14 5.71 -7.13
CA ASP A 119 8.05 5.91 -8.25
C ASP A 119 8.32 7.40 -8.39
N GLU A 120 9.52 7.85 -8.02
CA GLU A 120 9.88 9.27 -7.99
C GLU A 120 9.88 9.93 -9.38
N GLN A 121 10.09 9.15 -10.44
CA GLN A 121 10.10 9.68 -11.81
C GLN A 121 8.69 10.01 -12.30
N THR A 122 7.72 9.19 -11.91
CA THR A 122 6.33 9.29 -12.40
C THR A 122 5.36 9.85 -11.36
N GLY A 123 5.75 9.89 -10.08
CA GLY A 123 4.90 10.22 -8.94
C GLY A 123 3.86 9.14 -8.59
N ARG A 124 3.95 7.94 -9.17
CA ARG A 124 2.92 6.89 -9.06
C ARG A 124 3.25 5.85 -8.00
N LEU A 125 2.21 5.27 -7.42
CA LEU A 125 2.38 4.10 -6.57
C LEU A 125 2.60 2.86 -7.42
N ALA A 126 3.61 2.09 -7.06
CA ALA A 126 3.94 0.80 -7.64
C ALA A 126 4.37 -0.16 -6.51
N ALA A 127 4.62 -1.41 -6.87
CA ALA A 127 5.11 -2.42 -5.93
C ALA A 127 6.32 -3.19 -6.45
N THR A 128 7.10 -3.74 -5.52
CA THR A 128 8.31 -4.55 -5.81
C THR A 128 8.38 -5.78 -4.91
N GLU A 129 8.80 -6.92 -5.45
CA GLU A 129 9.16 -8.11 -4.66
C GLU A 129 10.58 -8.01 -4.08
N ARG A 130 11.37 -7.00 -4.47
CA ARG A 130 12.75 -6.79 -4.00
C ARG A 130 12.78 -6.15 -2.60
N ILE A 131 12.08 -6.77 -1.65
CA ILE A 131 11.85 -6.24 -0.30
C ILE A 131 13.15 -6.13 0.51
N GLU A 132 14.07 -7.06 0.31
CA GLU A 132 15.34 -7.13 1.05
C GLU A 132 16.15 -5.82 0.98
N ASN A 133 16.03 -5.06 -0.11
CA ASN A 133 16.70 -3.76 -0.29
C ASN A 133 16.22 -2.68 0.70
N PHE A 134 15.09 -2.91 1.36
CA PHE A 134 14.44 -1.98 2.28
C PHE A 134 14.51 -2.45 3.73
N LEU A 135 15.15 -3.60 3.99
CA LEU A 135 15.33 -4.15 5.32
C LEU A 135 16.77 -3.94 5.78
N SER A 136 16.96 -3.50 7.03
CA SER A 136 18.29 -3.32 7.60
C SER A 136 18.28 -3.50 9.11
N ASN A 137 19.30 -4.21 9.62
CA ASN A 137 19.56 -4.35 11.05
C ASN A 137 20.81 -3.57 11.51
N GLU A 138 21.37 -2.69 10.66
CA GLU A 138 22.53 -1.88 11.02
C GLU A 138 22.24 -0.94 12.19
N THR A 139 21.02 -0.37 12.22
CA THR A 139 20.51 0.40 13.35
C THR A 139 19.17 -0.16 13.77
N LEU A 140 19.14 -0.83 14.91
CA LEU A 140 17.92 -1.39 15.48
C LEU A 140 17.02 -0.28 16.02
N THR A 141 15.75 -0.30 15.65
CA THR A 141 14.72 0.62 16.20
C THR A 141 13.74 -0.07 17.13
N VAL A 142 14.12 -1.23 17.64
CA VAL A 142 13.32 -2.04 18.57
C VAL A 142 14.16 -2.37 19.79
N LYS A 143 13.50 -2.59 20.92
CA LYS A 143 14.12 -3.02 22.18
C LYS A 143 13.68 -4.42 22.56
N GLU A 144 14.47 -5.06 23.42
CA GLU A 144 14.06 -6.33 24.01
C GLU A 144 12.69 -6.20 24.69
N LYS A 145 11.83 -7.20 24.46
CA LYS A 145 10.45 -7.29 24.98
C LYS A 145 9.48 -6.22 24.47
N GLU A 146 9.88 -5.42 23.49
CA GLU A 146 8.96 -4.52 22.80
C GLU A 146 7.96 -5.33 21.96
N LEU A 147 6.68 -4.96 22.02
CA LEU A 147 5.67 -5.52 21.13
C LEU A 147 5.88 -4.94 19.73
N VAL A 148 5.88 -5.82 18.72
CA VAL A 148 6.19 -5.46 17.34
C VAL A 148 5.24 -6.15 16.38
N ASP A 149 5.05 -5.54 15.21
CA ASP A 149 4.33 -6.15 14.10
C ASP A 149 5.26 -7.07 13.32
N LEU A 150 4.82 -8.31 13.12
CA LEU A 150 5.58 -9.33 12.41
C LEU A 150 4.85 -9.77 11.14
N LEU A 151 5.57 -9.76 10.03
CA LEU A 151 5.16 -10.38 8.78
C LEU A 151 6.03 -11.61 8.52
N VAL A 152 5.41 -12.79 8.45
CA VAL A 152 6.11 -14.01 8.06
C VAL A 152 6.44 -13.94 6.58
N TYR A 153 7.73 -13.87 6.26
CA TYR A 153 8.21 -13.71 4.90
C TYR A 153 8.49 -15.04 4.22
N ARG A 154 9.26 -15.91 4.88
CA ARG A 154 9.54 -17.27 4.38
C ARG A 154 9.86 -18.23 5.52
N ARG A 155 9.68 -19.52 5.25
CA ARG A 155 10.18 -20.58 6.13
C ARG A 155 11.66 -20.85 5.82
N SER A 156 12.46 -21.10 6.85
CA SER A 156 13.84 -21.61 6.78
C SER A 156 13.95 -22.93 7.54
N ASP A 157 15.15 -23.51 7.57
CA ASP A 157 15.41 -24.74 8.31
C ASP A 157 15.35 -24.54 9.84
N LEU A 158 15.58 -23.31 10.32
CA LEU A 158 15.61 -22.98 11.75
C LEU A 158 14.29 -22.41 12.27
N GLY A 159 13.44 -21.88 11.40
CA GLY A 159 12.26 -21.15 11.81
C GLY A 159 11.56 -20.39 10.69
N TYR A 160 10.91 -19.29 11.05
CA TYR A 160 10.28 -18.36 10.13
C TYR A 160 11.13 -17.09 10.05
N VAL A 161 11.57 -16.75 8.83
CA VAL A 161 12.13 -15.42 8.56
C VAL A 161 10.97 -14.44 8.58
N VAL A 162 11.10 -13.43 9.43
CA VAL A 162 10.06 -12.41 9.64
C VAL A 162 10.58 -11.03 9.30
N ILE A 163 9.65 -10.16 8.92
CA ILE A 163 9.88 -8.72 8.76
C ILE A 163 9.23 -8.05 9.97
N ILE A 164 10.02 -7.28 10.71
CA ILE A 164 9.62 -6.60 11.94
C ILE A 164 9.39 -5.13 11.62
N ASN A 165 8.21 -4.62 11.92
CA ASN A 165 7.81 -3.21 11.72
C ASN A 165 8.16 -2.66 10.33
N ASN A 166 8.03 -3.50 9.28
CA ASN A 166 8.38 -3.18 7.89
C ASN A 166 9.84 -2.73 7.65
N LYS A 167 10.76 -2.98 8.59
CA LYS A 167 12.12 -2.40 8.58
C LYS A 167 13.24 -3.38 8.89
N HIS A 168 13.04 -4.29 9.84
CA HIS A 168 14.07 -5.22 10.25
C HIS A 168 13.77 -6.62 9.75
N ASN A 169 14.80 -7.42 9.50
CA ASN A 169 14.66 -8.85 9.29
C ASN A 169 14.97 -9.60 10.59
N GLY A 170 14.20 -10.64 10.88
CA GLY A 170 14.36 -11.46 12.07
C GLY A 170 14.13 -12.93 11.77
N LEU A 171 14.35 -13.77 12.79
CA LEU A 171 14.07 -15.20 12.75
C LEU A 171 13.27 -15.57 14.00
N LEU A 172 12.07 -16.10 13.81
CA LEU A 172 11.31 -16.79 14.86
C LEU A 172 11.65 -18.26 14.81
N HIS A 173 12.32 -18.80 15.83
CA HIS A 173 12.69 -20.21 15.86
C HIS A 173 11.45 -21.11 16.08
N PHE A 174 11.45 -22.31 15.49
CA PHE A 174 10.29 -23.20 15.59
C PHE A 174 9.91 -23.58 17.03
N ASN A 175 10.89 -23.67 17.93
CA ASN A 175 10.69 -23.99 19.34
C ASN A 175 10.07 -22.83 20.16
N GLU A 176 9.94 -21.65 19.56
CA GLU A 176 9.31 -20.47 20.19
C GLU A 176 7.92 -20.15 19.59
N VAL A 177 7.46 -20.96 18.62
CA VAL A 177 6.14 -20.81 18.01
C VAL A 177 5.18 -21.81 18.65
N TYR A 178 4.28 -21.30 19.48
CA TYR A 178 3.23 -22.08 20.12
C TYR A 178 1.93 -21.98 19.31
N ARG A 179 1.19 -23.08 19.21
CA ARG A 179 -0.16 -23.13 18.64
C ARG A 179 -1.13 -23.52 19.75
N ASP A 180 -2.26 -22.84 19.82
CA ASP A 180 -3.40 -23.27 20.64
C ASP A 180 -4.01 -24.58 20.12
#